data_AF-A0A015X7L1-F1
#
_entry.id   AF-A0A015X7L1-F1
#
_cell.length_a   1.000
_cell.length_b   1.000
_cell.length_c   1.000
_cell.angle_alpha   90.00
_cell.angle_beta   90.00
_cell.angle_gamma   90.00
#
_symmetry.space_group_name_H-M   'P 1'
#
loop_
_entity.id
_entity.type
_entity.pdbx_description
1 polymer ?
#
loop_
_entity_poly.entity_id
_entity_poly.type
_entity_poly.pdbx_seq_one_letter_code
_entity_poly.pdbx_strand_id
1 'polypeptide(L)'
;MSLKLNEPRNIKGVVSYKRSFGDLNDVQLKAAHAWGIAPLASREEAEEMDGKLVHIVDNDFYVVDSLTHSIPYLVPRASALLDTIGANFLDSLTAKGLNPNKIIVTSVLRTENDVKRLRRRNGNASKNSCHFYGTTFDVSWKRFKKVEDEDGRPLQDVSADTLKLVLAEVLRDVRKADKCYVKYELKQGCFHITTR
;
A
#
# COMPACT_ATOMS: atom_id res chain seq x y z
N MET A 1 17.36 27.04 13.91
CA MET A 1 17.76 25.79 13.23
C MET A 1 17.61 25.99 11.72
N SER A 2 18.56 25.56 10.91
CA SER A 2 18.49 25.72 9.44
C SER A 2 17.58 24.65 8.81
N LEU A 3 16.90 24.97 7.70
CA LEU A 3 16.12 24.01 6.92
C LEU A 3 17.02 22.85 6.42
N LYS A 4 16.57 21.60 6.52
CA LYS A 4 17.23 20.46 5.85
C LYS A 4 16.75 20.38 4.41
N LEU A 5 17.65 20.68 3.47
CA LEU A 5 17.36 20.67 2.04
C LEU A 5 17.39 19.25 1.48
N ASN A 6 16.58 19.01 0.45
CA ASN A 6 16.68 17.82 -0.38
C ASN A 6 17.87 17.99 -1.34
N GLU A 7 18.54 16.89 -1.66
CA GLU A 7 19.59 16.78 -2.68
C GLU A 7 19.21 15.66 -3.68
N PRO A 8 18.15 15.86 -4.50
CA PRO A 8 17.57 14.80 -5.30
C PRO A 8 18.56 14.24 -6.32
N ARG A 9 18.76 12.92 -6.30
CA ARG A 9 19.65 12.22 -7.24
C ARG A 9 19.10 10.84 -7.62
N ASN A 10 19.42 10.39 -8.83
CA ASN A 10 19.11 9.03 -9.31
C ASN A 10 17.61 8.63 -9.21
N ILE A 11 16.68 9.57 -9.38
CA ILE A 11 15.23 9.30 -9.43
C ILE A 11 14.84 9.13 -10.90
N LYS A 12 14.50 7.90 -11.32
CA LYS A 12 14.16 7.56 -12.72
C LYS A 12 12.70 7.19 -12.89
N GLY A 13 12.08 6.62 -11.85
CA GLY A 13 10.74 6.06 -11.92
C GLY A 13 10.68 4.81 -12.78
N VAL A 14 9.56 4.64 -13.49
CA VAL A 14 9.31 3.51 -14.39
C VAL A 14 8.92 4.01 -15.78
N VAL A 15 9.24 3.24 -16.81
CA VAL A 15 9.00 3.60 -18.22
C VAL A 15 7.52 3.91 -18.48
N SER A 16 6.63 3.12 -17.89
CA SER A 16 5.19 3.36 -17.91
C SER A 16 4.54 2.63 -16.76
N TYR A 17 3.70 3.32 -15.97
CA TYR A 17 2.95 2.71 -14.88
C TYR A 17 2.04 1.59 -15.38
N LYS A 18 1.37 1.78 -16.52
CA LYS A 18 0.47 0.76 -17.09
C LYS A 18 1.23 -0.50 -17.52
N ARG A 19 2.43 -0.34 -18.09
CA ARG A 19 3.26 -1.48 -18.53
C ARG A 19 3.95 -2.18 -17.34
N SER A 20 4.40 -1.41 -16.36
CA SER A 20 5.15 -1.93 -15.21
C SER A 20 4.22 -2.57 -14.16
N PHE A 21 3.00 -2.06 -14.05
CA PHE A 21 1.99 -2.46 -13.05
C PHE A 21 0.68 -2.82 -13.74
N GLY A 22 0.80 -3.79 -14.65
CA GLY A 22 -0.27 -4.24 -15.53
C GLY A 22 -1.06 -5.44 -15.01
N ASP A 23 -0.68 -6.02 -13.87
CA ASP A 23 -1.19 -7.32 -13.41
C ASP A 23 -2.71 -7.35 -13.37
N LEU A 24 -3.29 -8.36 -14.03
CA LEU A 24 -4.74 -8.49 -14.17
C LEU A 24 -5.37 -8.99 -12.87
N ASN A 25 -6.63 -8.61 -12.64
CA ASN A 25 -7.37 -9.01 -11.43
C ASN A 25 -7.38 -10.54 -11.29
N ASP A 26 -7.59 -11.29 -12.36
CA ASP A 26 -7.64 -12.76 -12.32
C ASP A 26 -6.35 -13.41 -11.80
N VAL A 27 -5.18 -12.81 -12.09
CA VAL A 27 -3.89 -13.30 -11.58
C VAL A 27 -3.74 -12.99 -10.10
N GLN A 28 -4.15 -11.79 -9.69
CA GLN A 28 -4.13 -11.40 -8.28
C GLN A 28 -5.13 -12.21 -7.44
N LEU A 29 -6.33 -12.48 -7.96
CA LEU A 29 -7.32 -13.32 -7.30
C LEU A 29 -6.82 -14.74 -7.08
N LYS A 30 -6.13 -15.34 -8.06
CA LYS A 30 -5.51 -16.66 -7.88
C LYS A 30 -4.52 -16.68 -6.71
N ALA A 31 -3.67 -15.65 -6.59
CA ALA A 31 -2.75 -15.54 -5.47
C ALA A 31 -3.47 -15.27 -4.14
N ALA A 32 -4.50 -14.42 -4.16
CA ALA A 32 -5.33 -14.12 -2.99
C ALA A 32 -6.02 -15.39 -2.45
N HIS A 33 -6.55 -16.23 -3.32
CA HIS A 33 -7.12 -17.53 -2.95
C HIS A 33 -6.08 -18.51 -2.41
N ALA A 34 -4.86 -18.51 -2.95
CA ALA A 34 -3.81 -19.44 -2.53
C ALA A 34 -3.23 -19.12 -1.15
N TRP A 35 -3.12 -17.84 -0.80
CA TRP A 35 -2.40 -17.38 0.39
C TRP A 35 -3.26 -16.67 1.43
N GLY A 36 -4.53 -16.46 1.13
CA GLY A 36 -5.45 -15.69 1.95
C GLY A 36 -6.41 -16.53 2.78
N ILE A 37 -7.30 -15.82 3.45
CA ILE A 37 -8.38 -16.39 4.26
C ILE A 37 -9.66 -16.52 3.45
N ALA A 38 -10.64 -17.28 3.95
CA ALA A 38 -11.98 -17.21 3.40
C ALA A 38 -12.57 -15.80 3.58
N PRO A 39 -13.39 -15.29 2.63
CA PRO A 39 -14.09 -14.02 2.79
C PRO A 39 -14.91 -13.98 4.08
N LEU A 40 -14.79 -12.88 4.81
CA LEU A 40 -15.51 -12.66 6.07
C LEU A 40 -16.81 -11.90 5.83
N ALA A 41 -17.87 -12.27 6.55
CA ALA A 41 -19.16 -11.61 6.45
C ALA A 41 -19.14 -10.22 7.11
N SER A 42 -18.50 -10.13 8.28
CA SER A 42 -18.51 -8.93 9.13
C SER A 42 -17.15 -8.60 9.74
N ARG A 43 -17.07 -7.45 10.43
CA ARG A 43 -15.81 -6.96 11.01
C ARG A 43 -15.45 -7.71 12.29
N GLU A 44 -16.47 -8.12 13.03
CA GLU A 44 -16.37 -8.90 14.27
C GLU A 44 -15.70 -10.26 13.99
N GLU A 45 -16.04 -10.92 12.88
CA GLU A 45 -15.38 -12.16 12.45
C GLU A 45 -13.86 -11.99 12.24
N ALA A 46 -13.40 -10.79 11.86
CA ALA A 46 -11.98 -10.54 11.66
C ALA A 46 -11.23 -10.40 13.00
N GLU A 47 -11.91 -9.91 14.04
CA GLU A 47 -11.34 -9.80 15.39
C GLU A 47 -11.22 -11.18 16.07
N GLU A 48 -12.13 -12.10 15.73
CA GLU A 48 -12.12 -13.48 16.23
C GLU A 48 -11.11 -14.41 15.53
N MET A 49 -10.47 -13.94 14.45
CA MET A 49 -9.54 -14.71 13.61
C MET A 49 -8.12 -14.76 14.20
N ASP A 50 -8.00 -15.37 15.39
CA ASP A 50 -6.74 -15.48 16.11
C ASP A 50 -5.65 -16.21 15.30
N GLY A 51 -4.44 -15.65 15.29
CA GLY A 51 -3.26 -16.17 14.59
C GLY A 51 -3.29 -16.15 13.05
N LYS A 52 -4.42 -15.84 12.41
CA LYS A 52 -4.55 -15.80 10.92
C LYS A 52 -4.47 -14.40 10.34
N LEU A 53 -4.84 -13.40 11.12
CA LEU A 53 -4.80 -11.99 10.73
C LEU A 53 -3.88 -11.21 11.66
N VAL A 54 -3.20 -10.24 11.09
CA VAL A 54 -2.36 -9.27 11.78
C VAL A 54 -3.03 -7.91 11.68
N HIS A 55 -3.32 -7.33 12.84
CA HIS A 55 -3.82 -5.96 12.92
C HIS A 55 -2.69 -4.99 12.58
N ILE A 56 -2.85 -4.19 11.54
CA ILE A 56 -1.87 -3.17 11.14
C ILE A 56 -2.26 -1.81 11.70
N VAL A 57 -1.27 -1.09 12.21
CA VAL A 57 -1.43 0.28 12.71
C VAL A 57 -0.32 1.16 12.15
N ASP A 58 -0.41 2.47 12.37
CA ASP A 58 0.69 3.39 12.08
C ASP A 58 1.98 2.89 12.73
N ASN A 59 3.06 2.88 11.95
CA ASN A 59 4.37 2.46 12.42
C ASN A 59 5.48 3.30 11.76
N ASP A 60 6.73 2.88 11.90
CA ASP A 60 7.88 3.60 11.36
C ASP A 60 7.96 3.58 9.83
N PHE A 61 7.28 2.63 9.17
CA PHE A 61 7.38 2.40 7.73
C PHE A 61 6.21 3.01 6.94
N TYR A 62 5.02 3.05 7.54
CA TYR A 62 3.80 3.53 6.88
C TYR A 62 2.79 4.09 7.88
N VAL A 63 1.76 4.76 7.34
CA VAL A 63 0.56 5.12 8.09
C VAL A 63 -0.68 4.50 7.45
N VAL A 64 -1.66 4.16 8.27
CA VAL A 64 -2.94 3.57 7.88
C VAL A 64 -4.00 4.69 7.91
N ASP A 65 -4.65 4.93 6.78
CA ASP A 65 -5.74 5.91 6.70
C ASP A 65 -6.97 5.43 7.49
N SER A 66 -7.99 6.27 7.64
CA SER A 66 -9.24 6.00 8.37
C SER A 66 -10.09 4.79 7.91
N LEU A 67 -9.66 4.06 6.86
CA LEU A 67 -10.26 2.82 6.32
C LEU A 67 -11.80 2.73 6.40
N THR A 68 -12.53 3.69 5.84
CA THR A 68 -14.01 3.75 5.93
C THR A 68 -14.76 2.55 5.32
N HIS A 69 -14.12 1.82 4.40
CA HIS A 69 -14.69 0.70 3.65
C HIS A 69 -13.82 -0.56 3.68
N SER A 70 -12.90 -0.65 4.63
CA SER A 70 -12.08 -1.83 4.91
C SER A 70 -11.77 -1.89 6.40
N ILE A 71 -11.07 -2.94 6.83
CA ILE A 71 -10.55 -3.09 8.19
C ILE A 71 -9.04 -3.34 8.13
N PRO A 72 -8.27 -2.84 9.12
CA PRO A 72 -6.81 -2.83 9.10
C PRO A 72 -6.21 -4.21 9.45
N TYR A 73 -6.59 -5.23 8.70
CA TYR A 73 -6.11 -6.59 8.89
C TYR A 73 -5.49 -7.15 7.62
N LEU A 74 -4.34 -7.78 7.75
CA LEU A 74 -3.66 -8.52 6.69
C LEU A 74 -3.31 -9.91 7.17
N VAL A 75 -3.18 -10.87 6.26
CA VAL A 75 -2.48 -12.12 6.60
C VAL A 75 -1.00 -11.83 6.88
N PRO A 76 -0.30 -12.59 7.74
CA PRO A 76 1.08 -12.31 8.13
C PRO A 76 2.03 -12.06 6.95
N ARG A 77 1.88 -12.82 5.86
CA ARG A 77 2.68 -12.66 4.63
C ARG A 77 2.49 -11.29 3.98
N ALA A 78 1.25 -10.80 3.93
CA ALA A 78 0.95 -9.50 3.33
C ALA A 78 1.39 -8.35 4.25
N SER A 79 1.29 -8.52 5.58
CA SER A 79 1.86 -7.56 6.54
C SER A 79 3.37 -7.41 6.37
N ALA A 80 4.11 -8.53 6.32
CA ALA A 80 5.56 -8.50 6.13
C ALA A 80 5.98 -7.88 4.78
N LEU A 81 5.18 -8.10 3.73
CA LEU A 81 5.38 -7.44 2.44
C LEU A 81 5.19 -5.93 2.54
N LEU A 82 4.17 -5.46 3.25
CA LEU A 82 3.90 -4.05 3.45
C LEU A 82 5.04 -3.37 4.23
N ASP A 83 5.52 -3.99 5.30
CA ASP A 83 6.69 -3.52 6.06
C ASP A 83 7.93 -3.42 5.15
N THR A 84 8.18 -4.46 4.34
CA THR A 84 9.30 -4.48 3.38
C THR A 84 9.20 -3.33 2.38
N ILE A 85 8.01 -3.05 1.84
CA ILE A 85 7.79 -1.95 0.89
C ILE A 85 8.02 -0.60 1.57
N GLY A 86 7.50 -0.40 2.79
CA GLY A 86 7.68 0.85 3.54
C GLY A 86 9.15 1.10 3.92
N ALA A 87 9.85 0.07 4.41
CA ALA A 87 11.28 0.15 4.71
C ALA A 87 12.12 0.47 3.46
N ASN A 88 11.90 -0.26 2.36
CA ASN A 88 12.59 -0.01 1.09
C ASN A 88 12.30 1.39 0.54
N PHE A 89 11.09 1.93 0.77
CA PHE A 89 10.75 3.29 0.36
C PHE A 89 11.55 4.33 1.13
N LEU A 90 11.60 4.23 2.46
CA LEU A 90 12.38 5.15 3.30
C LEU A 90 13.89 5.09 3.01
N ASP A 91 14.43 3.89 2.82
CA ASP A 91 15.82 3.69 2.42
C ASP A 91 16.10 4.33 1.06
N SER A 92 15.21 4.10 0.09
CA SER A 92 15.33 4.67 -1.26
C SER A 92 15.24 6.20 -1.26
N LEU A 93 14.40 6.81 -0.42
CA LEU A 93 14.36 8.26 -0.26
C LEU A 93 15.72 8.78 0.26
N THR A 94 16.25 8.15 1.30
CA THR A 94 17.53 8.52 1.91
C THR A 94 18.69 8.39 0.92
N ALA A 95 18.79 7.26 0.23
CA ALA A 95 19.80 7.02 -0.81
C ALA A 95 19.72 8.05 -1.95
N LYS A 96 18.52 8.56 -2.25
CA LYS A 96 18.27 9.56 -3.29
C LYS A 96 18.33 11.01 -2.80
N GLY A 97 18.73 11.24 -1.54
CA GLY A 97 18.87 12.57 -0.96
C GLY A 97 17.55 13.30 -0.70
N LEU A 98 16.46 12.55 -0.52
CA LEU A 98 15.13 13.10 -0.23
C LEU A 98 14.81 12.99 1.27
N ASN A 99 14.14 14.00 1.79
CA ASN A 99 13.63 13.99 3.16
C ASN A 99 12.57 12.88 3.34
N PRO A 100 12.55 12.23 4.52
CA PRO A 100 11.74 11.04 4.77
C PRO A 100 10.24 11.32 4.69
N ASN A 101 9.55 10.40 4.02
CA ASN A 101 8.10 10.37 3.91
C ASN A 101 7.63 8.91 4.03
N LYS A 102 6.54 8.69 4.74
CA LYS A 102 5.88 7.39 4.87
C LYS A 102 4.80 7.23 3.80
N ILE A 103 4.65 6.01 3.30
CA ILE A 103 3.53 5.65 2.45
C ILE A 103 2.22 5.63 3.25
N ILE A 104 1.09 5.86 2.58
CA ILE A 104 -0.24 5.81 3.20
C ILE A 104 -1.02 4.62 2.64
N VAL A 105 -1.42 3.73 3.54
CA VAL A 105 -2.28 2.58 3.23
C VAL A 105 -3.75 3.03 3.28
N THR A 106 -4.46 2.87 2.17
CA THR A 106 -5.81 3.43 1.98
C THR A 106 -6.93 2.40 1.91
N SER A 107 -6.60 1.13 1.71
CA SER A 107 -7.56 0.00 1.74
C SER A 107 -6.83 -1.29 2.03
N VAL A 108 -7.47 -2.19 2.78
CA VAL A 108 -6.86 -3.46 3.25
C VAL A 108 -7.91 -4.58 3.15
N LEU A 109 -8.20 -5.34 4.21
CA LEU A 109 -9.22 -6.38 4.20
C LEU A 109 -10.63 -5.78 4.08
N ARG A 110 -11.45 -6.33 3.19
CA ARG A 110 -12.88 -5.97 3.07
C ARG A 110 -13.75 -7.13 3.47
N THR A 111 -14.80 -6.85 4.23
CA THR A 111 -15.86 -7.80 4.55
C THR A 111 -16.98 -7.72 3.52
N GLU A 112 -17.83 -8.73 3.46
CA GLU A 112 -19.03 -8.68 2.59
C GLU A 112 -19.90 -7.47 2.91
N ASN A 113 -20.04 -7.14 4.20
CA ASN A 113 -20.82 -5.99 4.66
C ASN A 113 -20.19 -4.66 4.23
N ASP A 114 -18.86 -4.53 4.26
CA ASP A 114 -18.17 -3.36 3.75
C ASP A 114 -18.42 -3.14 2.25
N VAL A 115 -18.38 -4.22 1.45
CA VAL A 115 -18.65 -4.14 0.01
C VAL A 115 -20.13 -3.86 -0.28
N LYS A 116 -21.07 -4.44 0.48
CA LYS A 116 -22.50 -4.06 0.38
C LYS A 116 -22.69 -2.56 0.63
N ARG A 117 -22.01 -1.98 1.62
CA ARG A 117 -22.04 -0.53 1.91
C ARG A 117 -21.39 0.28 0.79
N LEU A 118 -20.23 -0.15 0.29
CA LEU A 118 -19.51 0.52 -0.80
C LEU A 118 -20.31 0.55 -2.10
N ARG A 119 -20.98 -0.56 -2.45
CA ARG A 119 -21.80 -0.69 -3.67
C ARG A 119 -22.99 0.27 -3.72
N ARG A 120 -23.50 0.72 -2.58
CA ARG A 120 -24.57 1.75 -2.54
C ARG A 120 -24.12 3.08 -3.14
N ARG A 121 -22.81 3.41 -3.06
CA ARG A 121 -22.24 4.65 -3.59
C ARG A 121 -21.42 4.42 -4.86
N ASN A 122 -20.92 3.20 -5.08
CA ASN A 122 -20.08 2.83 -6.22
C ASN A 122 -20.56 1.52 -6.85
N GLY A 123 -21.38 1.62 -7.90
CA GLY A 123 -21.90 0.47 -8.63
C GLY A 123 -20.82 -0.45 -9.22
N ASN A 124 -19.59 0.05 -9.39
CA ASN A 124 -18.45 -0.72 -9.91
C ASN A 124 -17.72 -1.54 -8.84
N ALA A 125 -18.08 -1.44 -7.55
CA ALA A 125 -17.49 -2.27 -6.52
C ALA A 125 -17.87 -3.75 -6.74
N SER A 126 -16.85 -4.56 -7.04
CA SER A 126 -17.00 -5.97 -7.41
C SER A 126 -17.11 -6.88 -6.19
N LYS A 127 -17.88 -7.96 -6.33
CA LYS A 127 -17.87 -9.11 -5.39
C LYS A 127 -16.62 -9.97 -5.52
N ASN A 128 -15.89 -9.87 -6.65
CA ASN A 128 -14.60 -10.53 -6.85
C ASN A 128 -13.46 -9.53 -6.63
N SER A 129 -13.19 -9.21 -5.38
CA SER A 129 -12.08 -8.33 -4.99
C SER A 129 -11.03 -9.11 -4.21
N CYS A 130 -9.76 -8.92 -4.54
CA CYS A 130 -8.65 -9.53 -3.80
C CYS A 130 -8.61 -9.09 -2.32
N HIS A 131 -9.19 -7.94 -2.00
CA HIS A 131 -9.28 -7.45 -0.62
C HIS A 131 -10.10 -8.34 0.32
N PHE A 132 -10.93 -9.27 -0.18
CA PHE A 132 -11.68 -10.18 0.69
C PHE A 132 -10.80 -11.21 1.42
N TYR A 133 -9.57 -11.42 0.94
CA TYR A 133 -8.72 -12.54 1.37
C TYR A 133 -7.59 -12.11 2.32
N GLY A 134 -7.50 -10.82 2.67
CA GLY A 134 -6.47 -10.29 3.58
C GLY A 134 -5.05 -10.27 2.98
N THR A 135 -4.90 -10.58 1.70
CA THR A 135 -3.61 -10.65 0.97
C THR A 135 -3.24 -9.37 0.25
N THR A 136 -4.16 -8.39 0.25
CA THR A 136 -4.15 -7.27 -0.67
C THR A 136 -4.39 -5.95 0.05
N PHE A 137 -3.59 -4.96 -0.30
CA PHE A 137 -3.67 -3.62 0.22
C PHE A 137 -3.44 -2.58 -0.88
N ASP A 138 -4.03 -1.40 -0.68
CA ASP A 138 -3.89 -0.25 -1.55
C ASP A 138 -2.99 0.79 -0.90
N VAL A 139 -1.97 1.24 -1.63
CA VAL A 139 -1.09 2.34 -1.20
C VAL A 139 -1.35 3.55 -2.07
N SER A 140 -1.56 4.72 -1.46
CA SER A 140 -1.75 5.95 -2.21
C SER A 140 -0.48 6.32 -2.98
N TRP A 141 -0.64 6.78 -4.23
CA TRP A 141 0.45 7.45 -4.96
C TRP A 141 0.28 8.97 -5.02
N LYS A 142 -0.81 9.50 -4.43
CA LYS A 142 -1.12 10.93 -4.39
C LYS A 142 -0.76 11.58 -3.05
N ARG A 143 -0.79 10.80 -1.97
CA ARG A 143 -0.61 11.27 -0.60
C ARG A 143 0.48 10.48 0.09
N PHE A 144 1.28 11.20 0.86
CA PHE A 144 2.39 10.69 1.65
C PHE A 144 2.38 11.43 2.99
N LYS A 145 2.88 10.78 4.04
CA LYS A 145 3.00 11.41 5.35
C LYS A 145 4.45 11.83 5.56
N LYS A 146 4.70 13.14 5.62
CA LYS A 146 6.01 13.68 5.99
C LYS A 146 6.39 13.17 7.38
N VAL A 147 7.63 12.70 7.51
CA VAL A 147 8.21 12.36 8.80
C VAL A 147 8.86 13.62 9.33
N GLU A 148 8.51 14.00 10.55
CA GLU A 148 9.16 15.14 11.22
C GLU A 148 10.55 14.72 11.73
N ASP A 149 11.47 15.67 11.74
CA ASP A 149 12.81 15.44 12.27
C ASP A 149 12.75 15.33 13.81
N GLU A 150 13.48 14.36 14.40
CA GLU A 150 13.47 14.13 15.85
C GLU A 150 13.98 15.35 16.63
N ASP A 151 14.92 16.11 16.07
CA ASP A 151 15.47 17.32 16.66
C ASP A 151 14.59 18.56 16.39
N GLY A 152 13.41 18.38 15.77
CA GLY A 152 12.48 19.47 15.41
C GLY A 152 12.98 20.35 14.26
N ARG A 153 13.99 19.91 13.52
CA ARG A 153 14.53 20.65 12.38
C ARG A 153 13.49 20.67 11.24
N PRO A 154 13.17 21.84 10.67
CA PRO A 154 12.26 21.88 9.53
C PRO A 154 12.92 21.16 8.33
N LEU A 155 12.15 20.31 7.67
CA LEU A 155 12.54 19.58 6.46
C LEU A 155 11.92 20.22 5.23
N GLN A 156 12.68 20.36 4.14
CA GLN A 156 12.14 20.77 2.85
C GLN A 156 11.16 19.71 2.31
N ASP A 157 9.99 20.13 1.86
CA ASP A 157 8.98 19.22 1.32
C ASP A 157 9.45 18.54 0.03
N VAL A 158 8.96 17.32 -0.18
CA VAL A 158 9.14 16.54 -1.41
C VAL A 158 7.80 16.44 -2.11
N SER A 159 7.75 16.73 -3.42
CA SER A 159 6.50 16.65 -4.17
C SER A 159 5.96 15.22 -4.26
N ALA A 160 4.64 15.07 -4.23
CA ALA A 160 3.98 13.77 -4.35
C ALA A 160 4.36 13.03 -5.64
N ASP A 161 4.59 13.75 -6.75
CA ASP A 161 5.05 13.16 -8.01
C ASP A 161 6.45 12.56 -7.89
N THR A 162 7.37 13.22 -7.17
CA THR A 162 8.71 12.69 -6.91
C THR A 162 8.65 11.44 -6.02
N LEU A 163 7.86 11.50 -4.94
CA LEU A 163 7.65 10.38 -4.04
C LEU A 163 7.03 9.19 -4.76
N LYS A 164 6.07 9.44 -5.67
CA LYS A 164 5.48 8.42 -6.53
C LYS A 164 6.50 7.74 -7.45
N LEU A 165 7.45 8.49 -8.03
CA LEU A 165 8.51 7.91 -8.86
C LEU A 165 9.38 6.94 -8.05
N VAL A 166 9.77 7.35 -6.83
CA VAL A 166 10.56 6.51 -5.93
C VAL A 166 9.79 5.26 -5.49
N LEU A 167 8.53 5.42 -5.09
CA LEU A 167 7.67 4.29 -4.73
C LEU A 167 7.49 3.32 -5.90
N ALA A 168 7.37 3.82 -7.13
CA ALA A 168 7.27 2.99 -8.31
C ALA A 168 8.54 2.18 -8.59
N GLU A 169 9.73 2.73 -8.33
CA GLU A 169 10.98 1.96 -8.42
C GLU A 169 10.99 0.81 -7.42
N VAL A 170 10.63 1.08 -6.16
CA VAL A 170 10.53 0.06 -5.10
C VAL A 170 9.53 -1.04 -5.48
N LEU A 171 8.32 -0.66 -5.89
CA LEU A 171 7.29 -1.62 -6.29
C LEU A 171 7.70 -2.45 -7.51
N ARG A 172 8.39 -1.85 -8.48
CA ARG A 172 8.94 -2.58 -9.62
C ARG A 172 9.94 -3.64 -9.16
N ASP A 173 10.82 -3.30 -8.23
CA ASP A 173 11.90 -4.19 -7.80
C ASP A 173 11.37 -5.32 -6.90
N VAL A 174 10.43 -5.04 -5.99
CA VAL A 174 9.72 -6.05 -5.18
C VAL A 174 8.89 -6.99 -6.06
N ARG A 175 8.21 -6.45 -7.09
CA ARG A 175 7.47 -7.25 -8.08
C ARG A 175 8.41 -8.14 -8.91
N LYS A 176 9.56 -7.61 -9.37
CA LYS A 176 10.56 -8.38 -10.12
C LYS A 176 11.20 -9.49 -9.27
N ALA A 177 11.29 -9.29 -7.97
CA ALA A 177 11.68 -10.30 -7.00
C ALA A 177 10.56 -11.30 -6.68
N ASP A 178 9.47 -11.28 -7.46
CA ASP A 178 8.38 -12.25 -7.41
C ASP A 178 7.63 -12.32 -6.07
N LYS A 179 7.69 -11.24 -5.27
CA LYS A 179 7.05 -11.14 -3.95
C LYS A 179 5.59 -10.68 -4.01
N CYS A 180 5.20 -10.01 -5.08
CA CYS A 180 3.85 -9.45 -5.21
C CYS A 180 3.45 -9.21 -6.65
N TYR A 181 2.15 -8.97 -6.84
CA TYR A 181 1.56 -8.38 -8.02
C TYR A 181 1.16 -6.94 -7.75
N VAL A 182 1.22 -6.09 -8.77
CA VAL A 182 0.91 -4.66 -8.64
C VAL A 182 0.07 -4.20 -9.82
N LYS A 183 -1.04 -3.53 -9.51
CA LYS A 183 -1.89 -2.85 -10.47
C LYS A 183 -1.91 -1.35 -10.17
N TYR A 184 -1.60 -0.54 -11.17
CA TYR A 184 -1.75 0.91 -11.07
C TYR A 184 -3.20 1.34 -11.32
N GLU A 185 -3.86 1.87 -10.29
CA GLU A 185 -5.25 2.33 -10.36
C GLU A 185 -5.34 3.85 -10.45
N LEU A 186 -5.49 4.36 -11.67
CA LEU A 186 -5.54 5.81 -11.92
C LEU A 186 -6.76 6.47 -11.27
N LYS A 187 -7.93 5.84 -11.34
CA LYS A 187 -9.20 6.39 -10.83
C LYS A 187 -9.22 6.47 -9.30
N GLN A 188 -8.72 5.44 -8.63
CA GLN A 188 -8.67 5.40 -7.16
C GLN A 188 -7.47 6.16 -6.58
N GLY A 189 -6.43 6.40 -7.38
CA GLY A 189 -5.25 7.13 -6.89
C GLY A 189 -4.31 6.26 -6.05
N CYS A 190 -4.31 4.94 -6.27
CA CYS A 190 -3.50 3.98 -5.53
C CYS A 190 -2.75 2.98 -6.44
N PHE A 191 -1.76 2.32 -5.83
CA PHE A 191 -1.24 1.04 -6.29
C PHE A 191 -1.97 -0.07 -5.52
N HIS A 192 -2.60 -0.97 -6.25
CA HIS A 192 -3.27 -2.14 -5.71
C HIS A 192 -2.28 -3.31 -5.72
N ILE A 193 -1.94 -3.80 -4.54
CA ILE A 193 -0.81 -4.72 -4.33
C ILE A 193 -1.32 -6.00 -3.67
N THR A 194 -1.07 -7.15 -4.30
CA THR A 194 -1.42 -8.47 -3.76
C THR A 194 -0.16 -9.29 -3.55
N THR A 195 -0.01 -9.89 -2.37
CA THR A 195 1.13 -10.77 -2.07
C THR A 195 1.12 -12.04 -2.91
N ARG A 196 2.32 -12.57 -3.20
CA ARG A 196 2.52 -13.81 -3.96
C ARG A 196 3.36 -14.80 -3.18
#